data_AF-A0A6J7N0W9-F1
#
_entry.id   AF-A0A6J7N0W9-F1
#
_cell.length_a   1.000
_cell.length_b   1.000
_cell.length_c   1.000
_cell.angle_alpha   90.00
_cell.angle_beta   90.00
_cell.angle_gamma   90.00
#
_symmetry.space_group_name_H-M   'P 1'
#
loop_
_entity.id
_entity.type
_entity.pdbx_description
1 polymer ?
#
loop_
_entity_poly.entity_id
_entity_poly.type
_entity_poly.pdbx_seq_one_letter_code
_entity_poly.pdbx_strand_id
1 'polypeptide(L)' 'MLGGPGSAILAGKGIGTLGIASDLDGFDAANNFAANGWGEFSPGGYGFAAMVIVEIIDELD' A
#
# COMPACT_ATOMS: atom_id res chain seq x y z
N MET A 1 0.10 -6.70 -5.74
CA MET A 1 1.50 -6.73 -6.23
C MET A 1 2.29 -7.52 -5.20
N LEU A 2 3.23 -8.33 -5.66
CA LEU A 2 3.82 -9.52 -5.01
C LEU A 2 4.04 -9.37 -3.48
N GLY A 3 3.63 -10.39 -2.71
CA GLY A 3 4.24 -10.80 -1.42
C GLY A 3 4.16 -9.91 -0.18
N GLY A 4 4.61 -8.66 -0.22
CA GLY A 4 4.87 -7.82 0.96
C GLY A 4 3.67 -7.08 1.58
N PRO A 5 3.88 -6.09 2.48
CA PRO A 5 2.82 -5.22 3.00
C PRO A 5 2.00 -4.53 1.87
N GLY A 6 2.61 -4.41 0.68
CA GLY A 6 1.99 -4.17 -0.64
C GLY A 6 0.68 -4.91 -0.91
N SER A 7 0.62 -6.17 -0.50
CA SER A 7 -0.47 -7.11 -0.78
C SER A 7 -1.71 -6.94 0.11
N ALA A 8 -1.59 -6.24 1.25
CA ALA A 8 -2.65 -6.16 2.25
C ALA A 8 -3.92 -5.43 1.77
N ILE A 9 -3.79 -4.55 0.76
CA ILE A 9 -4.92 -3.83 0.17
C ILE A 9 -5.75 -4.73 -0.76
N LEU A 10 -5.13 -5.72 -1.42
CA LEU A 10 -5.83 -6.57 -2.40
C LEU A 10 -6.40 -7.85 -1.77
N ALA A 11 -5.82 -8.34 -0.67
CA ALA A 11 -6.23 -9.56 0.01
C ALA A 11 -7.29 -9.33 1.11
N GLY A 12 -8.45 -8.73 0.81
CA GLY A 12 -9.65 -8.73 1.66
C GLY A 12 -9.60 -8.04 3.04
N LYS A 13 -8.41 -7.78 3.60
CA LYS A 13 -8.17 -7.10 4.88
C LYS A 13 -8.62 -5.64 4.85
N GLY A 14 -8.65 -5.06 3.64
CA GLY A 14 -9.12 -3.70 3.39
C GLY A 14 -10.57 -3.45 3.82
N ILE A 15 -11.48 -4.43 3.74
CA ILE A 15 -12.89 -4.22 4.13
C ILE A 15 -13.04 -3.99 5.63
N GLY A 16 -12.35 -4.76 6.47
CA GLY A 16 -12.41 -4.61 7.92
C GLY A 16 -11.80 -3.29 8.38
N THR A 17 -10.63 -2.93 7.85
CA THR A 17 -9.98 -1.65 8.17
C THR A 17 -10.76 -0.46 7.62
N LEU A 18 -11.40 -0.59 6.46
CA LEU A 18 -12.23 0.45 5.86
C LEU A 18 -13.45 0.75 6.74
N GLY A 19 -14.11 -0.29 7.26
CA GLY A 19 -15.24 -0.12 8.17
C GLY A 19 -14.85 0.52 9.52
N ILE A 20 -13.66 0.22 10.03
CA ILE A 20 -13.15 0.87 11.26
C ILE A 20 -12.82 2.34 10.99
N ALA A 21 -12.18 2.63 9.85
CA ALA A 21 -11.73 3.96 9.51
C ALA A 21 -12.88 4.89 9.07
N SER A 22 -13.98 4.34 8.52
CA SER A 22 -15.10 5.13 8.00
C SER A 22 -15.87 5.92 9.06
N ASP A 23 -15.78 5.55 10.34
CA ASP A 23 -16.43 6.27 11.45
C ASP A 23 -15.62 7.48 11.95
N LEU A 24 -14.41 7.69 11.41
CA LEU A 24 -13.58 8.84 11.76
C LEU A 24 -13.98 10.07 10.93
N ASP A 25 -14.22 11.20 11.60
CA ASP A 25 -14.47 12.47 10.92
C ASP A 25 -13.28 12.87 10.04
N GLY A 26 -13.56 13.24 8.79
CA GLY A 26 -12.54 13.54 7.78
C GLY A 26 -11.86 12.33 7.14
N PHE A 27 -12.32 11.11 7.39
CA PHE A 27 -11.85 9.94 6.64
C PHE A 27 -12.20 10.04 5.15
N ASP A 28 -11.21 9.76 4.31
CA ASP A 28 -11.37 9.68 2.85
C ASP A 28 -10.53 8.53 2.30
N ALA A 29 -11.21 7.51 1.77
CA ALA A 29 -10.57 6.36 1.17
C ALA A 29 -9.78 6.72 -0.11
N ALA A 30 -10.05 7.86 -0.74
CA ALA A 30 -9.29 8.36 -1.88
C ALA A 30 -7.92 8.93 -1.50
N ASN A 31 -7.66 9.20 -0.21
CA ASN A 31 -6.34 9.59 0.29
C ASN A 31 -5.38 8.39 0.43
N ASN A 32 -5.36 7.54 -0.60
CA ASN A 32 -4.55 6.33 -0.76
C ASN A 32 -4.77 5.21 0.27
N PHE A 33 -5.38 5.46 1.44
CA PHE A 33 -5.74 4.42 2.43
C PHE A 33 -4.60 3.41 2.72
N ALA A 34 -3.39 3.93 2.97
CA ALA A 34 -2.18 3.12 3.15
C ALA A 34 -1.83 2.19 1.97
N ALA A 35 -2.25 2.56 0.75
CA ALA A 35 -1.83 1.88 -0.47
C ALA A 35 -0.34 2.06 -0.72
N ASN A 36 0.27 0.99 -1.20
CA ASN A 36 1.65 0.98 -1.66
C ASN A 36 1.69 1.35 -3.15
N GLY A 37 2.73 2.08 -3.56
CA GLY A 37 2.86 2.62 -4.92
C GLY A 37 4.29 3.00 -5.30
N TRP A 38 4.50 3.24 -6.60
CA TRP A 38 5.76 3.68 -7.20
C TRP A 38 5.55 4.97 -8.01
N GLY A 39 6.64 5.60 -8.44
CA GLY A 39 6.62 6.88 -9.15
C GLY A 39 5.96 7.96 -8.28
N GLU A 40 4.99 8.68 -8.84
CA GLU A 40 4.21 9.72 -8.14
C GLU A 40 3.41 9.17 -6.95
N PHE A 41 3.14 7.86 -6.92
CA PHE A 41 2.45 7.19 -5.81
C PHE A 41 3.40 6.67 -4.73
N SER A 42 4.71 6.84 -4.90
CA SER A 42 5.70 6.56 -3.85
C SER A 42 5.92 7.81 -3.00
N PRO A 43 5.90 7.74 -1.66
CA PRO A 43 6.26 8.87 -0.80
C PRO A 43 7.64 9.48 -1.10
N GLY A 44 8.58 8.68 -1.60
CA GLY A 44 9.93 9.11 -1.99
C GLY A 44 10.13 9.31 -3.49
N GLY A 45 9.08 9.18 -4.32
CA GLY A 45 9.19 9.33 -5.77
C GLY A 45 9.95 8.21 -6.49
N TYR A 46 10.13 7.05 -5.85
CA TYR A 46 10.92 5.95 -6.42
C TYR A 46 10.21 5.27 -7.58
N GLY A 47 10.89 5.15 -8.73
CA GLY A 47 10.35 4.50 -9.92
C GLY A 47 10.11 3.00 -9.76
N PHE A 48 9.39 2.41 -10.71
CA PHE A 48 8.99 1.00 -10.71
C PHE A 48 10.16 0.02 -10.45
N ALA A 49 11.31 0.25 -11.07
CA ALA A 49 12.49 -0.62 -10.91
C ALA A 49 13.02 -0.62 -9.46
N ALA A 50 13.02 0.53 -8.78
CA ALA A 50 13.45 0.62 -7.39
C ALA A 50 12.48 -0.11 -6.45
N MET A 51 11.17 0.02 -6.70
CA MET A 51 10.14 -0.74 -5.97
C MET A 51 10.34 -2.25 -6.13
N VAL A 52 10.55 -2.74 -7.36
CA VAL A 52 10.74 -4.19 -7.62
C VAL A 52 11.99 -4.72 -6.93
N ILE A 53 13.10 -3.97 -6.96
CA ILE A 53 14.34 -4.39 -6.28
C ILE A 53 14.12 -4.48 -4.78
N VAL A 54 13.42 -3.51 -4.18
CA VAL A 54 13.22 -3.48 -2.73
C VAL A 54 12.30 -4.60 -2.25
N GLU A 55 11.19 -4.89 -2.96
CA GLU A 55 10.29 -6.00 -2.62
C GLU A 55 11.05 -7.33 -2.70
N ILE A 56 11.81 -7.57 -3.78
CA ILE A 56 12.63 -8.79 -3.93
C ILE A 56 13.61 -8.94 -2.77
N ILE A 57 14.29 -7.88 -2.33
CA ILE A 57 15.23 -7.95 -1.21
C ILE A 57 14.48 -8.28 0.09
N ASP A 58 13.33 -7.64 0.35
CA ASP A 58 12.52 -7.83 1.55
C ASP A 58 11.99 -9.28 1.68
N GLU A 59 11.76 -9.95 0.54
CA GLU A 59 11.26 -11.33 0.49
C GLU A 59 12.35 -12.40 0.47
N LEU A 60 13.62 -11.99 0.46
CA LEU A 60 14.78 -12.88 0.48
C LEU A 60 15.41 -13.04 1.87
N ASP A 61 14.95 -12.29 2.87
CA ASP A 61 15.34 -12.42 4.29
C ASP A 61 14.44 -13.41 5.08
#